data_AF-A0A935S9D1-F1
#
_entry.id   AF-A0A935S9D1-F1
#
_cell.length_a   1.000
_cell.length_b   1.000
_cell.length_c   1.000
_cell.angle_alpha   90.00
_cell.angle_beta   90.00
_cell.angle_gamma   90.00
#
_symmetry.space_group_name_H-M   'P 1'
#
loop_
_entity.id
_entity.type
_entity.pdbx_description
1 polymer ?
#
loop_
_entity_poly.entity_id
_entity_poly.type
_entity_poly.pdbx_seq_one_letter_code
_entity_poly.pdbx_strand_id
1 'polypeptide(L)'
;MLKRLRNASTIQKTFIEKLSRYKINWDTQKKNVILAQSISDYESCIKIAAVANKLAKEQNANIGIYSAEYFTNPKSFIGKYLSSSKVKSNLDKIGLSFAGKVLYRNNDLHNDQTEVDSVVLKIMQGLKTKKDVLAIEIENIRIGDLVYDTYLRYANKPQVDLKDPYLRTLIEQSVNIFFVCKNQIKLHHVTALVTSYCTYIYHGIAVRLCLVNKIPVYSIGAYYSLVHKVLDIYPSHANDHFLFHKQFKQLSNGEELLKTHKPLFEKRFEGIIDSATAYMKESAFSGEVNRELNGIE
;
A
#
# COMPACT_ATOMS: atom_id res chain seq x y z
N MET A 1 -28.42 -11.67 -13.45
CA MET A 1 -28.26 -11.01 -12.14
C MET A 1 -27.36 -9.77 -12.31
N LEU A 2 -27.86 -8.79 -13.07
CA LEU A 2 -27.19 -7.56 -13.50
C LEU A 2 -27.97 -6.38 -12.89
N LYS A 3 -27.58 -5.92 -11.71
CA LYS A 3 -28.08 -4.68 -11.08
C LYS A 3 -27.26 -4.37 -9.82
N ARG A 4 -26.04 -3.83 -9.99
CA ARG A 4 -25.30 -3.14 -8.91
C ARG A 4 -24.23 -2.14 -9.41
N LEU A 5 -24.45 -1.55 -10.58
CA LEU A 5 -23.71 -0.39 -11.06
C LEU A 5 -24.68 0.78 -11.18
N ARG A 6 -25.05 1.40 -10.06
CA ARG A 6 -25.77 2.68 -10.07
C ARG A 6 -25.16 3.61 -9.01
N ASN A 7 -24.61 4.71 -9.54
CA ASN A 7 -24.32 5.99 -8.91
C ASN A 7 -23.31 5.99 -7.74
N ALA A 8 -22.14 6.59 -7.99
CA ALA A 8 -21.33 7.17 -6.94
C ALA A 8 -22.25 8.00 -6.01
N SER A 9 -22.12 7.79 -4.69
CA SER A 9 -22.91 8.56 -3.72
C SER A 9 -22.68 10.06 -3.95
N THR A 10 -23.65 10.90 -3.57
CA THR A 10 -23.52 12.36 -3.67
C THR A 10 -22.19 12.83 -3.05
N ILE A 11 -21.79 12.22 -1.93
CA ILE A 11 -20.50 12.46 -1.26
C ILE A 11 -19.31 12.15 -2.17
N GLN A 12 -19.28 10.98 -2.83
CA GLN A 12 -18.17 10.62 -3.71
C GLN A 12 -18.07 11.56 -4.93
N LYS A 13 -19.21 11.99 -5.49
CA LYS A 13 -19.23 12.96 -6.59
C LYS A 13 -18.66 14.30 -6.15
N THR A 14 -19.14 14.85 -5.03
CA THR A 14 -18.60 16.09 -4.45
C THR A 14 -17.12 15.96 -4.11
N PHE A 15 -16.69 14.81 -3.61
CA PHE A 15 -15.29 14.55 -3.33
C PHE A 15 -14.42 14.60 -4.60
N ILE A 16 -14.81 13.88 -5.65
CA ILE A 16 -14.12 13.87 -6.95
C ILE A 16 -14.05 15.28 -7.55
N GLU A 17 -15.13 16.03 -7.49
CA GLU A 17 -15.18 17.42 -7.95
C GLU A 17 -14.17 18.29 -7.20
N LYS A 18 -14.15 18.23 -5.86
CA LYS A 18 -13.18 18.97 -5.04
C LYS A 18 -11.73 18.52 -5.26
N LEU A 19 -11.49 17.23 -5.49
CA LEU A 19 -10.16 16.67 -5.73
C LEU A 19 -9.58 17.17 -7.07
N SER A 20 -10.43 17.52 -8.04
CA SER A 20 -10.02 18.03 -9.36
C SER A 20 -9.24 19.35 -9.34
N ARG A 21 -9.23 20.08 -8.22
CA ARG A 21 -8.35 21.24 -8.02
C ARG A 21 -6.85 20.91 -8.14
N TYR A 22 -6.48 19.63 -7.97
CA TYR A 22 -5.11 19.14 -8.13
C TYR A 22 -4.82 18.59 -9.53
N LYS A 23 -5.78 18.70 -10.47
CA LYS A 23 -5.67 18.06 -11.77
C LYS A 23 -4.50 18.59 -12.59
N ILE A 24 -3.74 17.66 -13.14
CA ILE A 24 -2.79 17.90 -14.24
C ILE A 24 -3.26 17.09 -15.44
N ASN A 25 -3.60 17.78 -16.53
CA ASN A 25 -3.94 17.14 -17.79
C ASN A 25 -2.69 16.48 -18.38
N TRP A 26 -2.87 15.33 -19.03
CA TRP A 26 -1.78 14.63 -19.67
C TRP A 26 -1.27 15.41 -20.88
N ASP A 27 0.03 15.68 -20.90
CA ASP A 27 0.74 16.35 -21.98
C ASP A 27 1.76 15.40 -22.60
N THR A 28 1.61 15.10 -23.88
CA THR A 28 2.48 14.16 -24.61
C THR A 28 3.90 14.69 -24.82
N GLN A 29 4.13 16.00 -24.67
CA GLN A 29 5.46 16.60 -24.76
C GLN A 29 6.27 16.41 -23.46
N LYS A 30 5.58 16.23 -22.32
CA LYS A 30 6.24 15.96 -21.04
C LYS A 30 6.67 14.50 -20.97
N LYS A 31 7.98 14.30 -20.79
CA LYS A 31 8.58 12.97 -20.64
C LYS A 31 8.45 12.42 -19.21
N ASN A 32 8.58 13.28 -18.21
CA ASN A 32 8.59 12.87 -16.80
C ASN A 32 7.18 12.54 -16.30
N VAL A 33 7.08 11.54 -15.43
CA VAL A 33 5.84 11.18 -14.77
C VAL A 33 6.04 11.05 -13.25
N ILE A 34 5.15 11.66 -12.49
CA ILE A 34 4.94 11.32 -11.07
C ILE A 34 3.93 10.17 -11.03
N LEU A 35 4.35 9.02 -10.50
CA LEU A 35 3.46 7.89 -10.27
C LEU A 35 2.74 8.09 -8.94
N ALA A 36 1.42 8.09 -8.96
CA ALA A 36 0.59 8.28 -7.77
C ALA A 36 -0.31 7.07 -7.53
N GLN A 37 -0.43 6.63 -6.29
CA GLN A 37 -1.36 5.57 -5.94
C GLN A 37 -2.80 6.08 -5.92
N SER A 38 -3.73 5.32 -6.51
CA SER A 38 -5.16 5.55 -6.32
C SER A 38 -5.74 4.58 -5.30
N ILE A 39 -6.47 5.11 -4.33
CA ILE A 39 -7.05 4.39 -3.17
C ILE A 39 -8.46 4.94 -2.87
N SER A 40 -9.19 4.25 -1.98
CA SER A 40 -10.55 4.65 -1.61
C SER A 40 -10.63 5.58 -0.40
N ASP A 41 -9.58 5.62 0.43
CA ASP A 41 -9.53 6.50 1.60
C ASP A 41 -9.40 7.97 1.18
N TYR A 42 -10.40 8.78 1.53
CA TYR A 42 -10.53 10.15 1.04
C TYR A 42 -9.45 11.10 1.58
N GLU A 43 -9.09 10.96 2.86
CA GLU A 43 -8.03 11.76 3.45
C GLU A 43 -6.70 11.50 2.75
N SER A 44 -6.34 10.23 2.64
CA SER A 44 -5.13 9.79 1.96
C SER A 44 -5.13 10.19 0.49
N CYS A 45 -6.26 10.12 -0.21
CA CYS A 45 -6.38 10.60 -1.60
C CYS A 45 -6.08 12.09 -1.75
N ILE A 46 -6.58 12.93 -0.84
CA ILE A 46 -6.29 14.37 -0.86
C ILE A 46 -4.78 14.60 -0.68
N LYS A 47 -4.15 13.90 0.28
CA LYS A 47 -2.71 14.00 0.53
C LYS A 47 -1.90 13.56 -0.70
N ILE A 48 -2.23 12.40 -1.29
CA ILE A 48 -1.57 11.91 -2.50
C ILE A 48 -1.69 12.92 -3.65
N ALA A 49 -2.91 13.41 -3.92
CA ALA A 49 -3.16 14.36 -5.00
C ALA A 49 -2.40 15.68 -4.81
N ALA A 50 -2.36 16.20 -3.58
CA ALA A 50 -1.64 17.43 -3.25
C ALA A 50 -0.12 17.28 -3.45
N VAL A 51 0.47 16.19 -2.94
CA VAL A 51 1.90 15.91 -3.08
C VAL A 51 2.27 15.66 -4.54
N ALA A 52 1.50 14.83 -5.25
CA ALA A 52 1.73 14.56 -6.67
C ALA A 52 1.63 15.83 -7.54
N ASN A 53 0.66 16.70 -7.27
CA ASN A 53 0.51 17.99 -7.96
C ASN A 53 1.73 18.90 -7.74
N LYS A 54 2.20 19.01 -6.49
CA LYS A 54 3.38 19.81 -6.15
C LYS A 54 4.61 19.30 -6.89
N LEU A 55 4.92 18.01 -6.76
CA LEU A 55 6.07 17.39 -7.42
C LEU A 55 6.00 17.52 -8.94
N ALA A 56 4.83 17.32 -9.52
CA ALA A 56 4.66 17.40 -10.97
C ALA A 56 4.86 18.83 -11.51
N LYS A 57 4.47 19.87 -10.75
CA LYS A 57 4.76 21.26 -11.09
C LYS A 57 6.25 21.56 -11.02
N GLU A 58 6.92 21.13 -9.94
CA GLU A 58 8.35 21.35 -9.73
C GLU A 58 9.23 20.65 -10.78
N GLN A 59 8.82 19.46 -11.23
CA GLN A 59 9.59 18.63 -12.17
C GLN A 59 9.12 18.74 -13.63
N ASN A 60 8.18 19.65 -13.92
CA ASN A 60 7.48 19.74 -15.20
C ASN A 60 7.02 18.36 -15.73
N ALA A 61 6.34 17.60 -14.88
CA ALA A 61 5.94 16.22 -15.13
C ALA A 61 4.43 16.08 -15.34
N ASN A 62 4.03 14.96 -15.93
CA ASN A 62 2.66 14.46 -15.88
C ASN A 62 2.39 13.76 -14.54
N ILE A 63 1.12 13.51 -14.22
CA ILE A 63 0.72 12.59 -13.15
C ILE A 63 0.06 11.37 -13.79
N GLY A 64 0.64 10.19 -13.55
CA GLY A 64 0.06 8.90 -13.88
C GLY A 64 -0.31 8.16 -12.61
N ILE A 65 -1.40 7.39 -12.63
CA ILE A 65 -1.82 6.59 -11.46
C ILE A 65 -1.59 5.10 -11.65
N TYR A 66 -1.49 4.41 -10.53
CA TYR A 66 -1.82 2.99 -10.46
C TYR A 66 -2.94 2.71 -9.46
N SER A 67 -3.87 1.84 -9.85
CA SER A 67 -5.01 1.47 -9.00
C SER A 67 -4.62 0.31 -8.09
N ALA A 68 -4.55 0.60 -6.80
CA ALA A 68 -4.16 -0.36 -5.77
C ALA A 68 -5.36 -1.19 -5.30
N GLU A 69 -6.02 -1.85 -6.25
CA GLU A 69 -7.15 -2.72 -5.97
C GLU A 69 -6.69 -3.91 -5.14
N TYR A 70 -7.40 -4.14 -4.05
CA TYR A 70 -7.24 -5.32 -3.24
C TYR A 70 -8.11 -6.45 -3.82
N PHE A 71 -7.55 -7.65 -3.97
CA PHE A 71 -8.30 -8.82 -4.40
C PHE A 71 -8.40 -9.83 -3.24
N THR A 72 -9.59 -9.93 -2.65
CA THR A 72 -9.93 -11.10 -1.82
C THR A 72 -10.04 -12.31 -2.74
N ASN A 73 -9.48 -13.44 -2.29
CA ASN A 73 -9.57 -14.76 -2.93
C ASN A 73 -10.92 -14.94 -3.66
N PRO A 74 -10.95 -15.08 -5.00
CA PRO A 74 -12.20 -15.36 -5.69
C PRO A 74 -12.71 -16.71 -5.17
N LYS A 75 -13.96 -16.76 -4.68
CA LYS A 75 -14.59 -17.99 -4.19
C LYS A 75 -14.64 -19.11 -5.24
N SER A 76 -14.24 -18.86 -6.49
CA SER A 76 -14.04 -19.88 -7.51
C SER A 76 -12.82 -19.58 -8.39
N PHE A 77 -12.07 -20.63 -8.73
CA PHE A 77 -10.95 -20.62 -9.67
C PHE A 77 -11.32 -20.07 -11.06
N ILE A 78 -12.59 -20.21 -11.45
CA ILE A 78 -13.15 -19.79 -12.75
C ILE A 78 -13.40 -18.27 -12.81
N GLY A 79 -13.68 -17.62 -11.67
CA GLY A 79 -13.91 -16.17 -11.60
C GLY A 79 -12.64 -15.32 -11.79
N LYS A 80 -11.46 -15.94 -11.69
CA LYS A 80 -10.14 -15.28 -11.76
C LYS A 80 -9.85 -14.66 -13.13
N TYR A 81 -10.39 -15.24 -14.20
CA TYR A 81 -10.14 -14.82 -15.59
C TYR A 81 -11.27 -13.98 -16.21
N LEU A 82 -12.40 -13.84 -15.51
CA LEU A 82 -13.59 -13.13 -16.02
C LEU A 82 -13.75 -11.70 -15.49
N SER A 83 -12.91 -11.27 -14.54
CA SER A 83 -12.83 -9.85 -14.12
C SER A 83 -12.04 -9.03 -15.15
N SER A 84 -12.59 -8.96 -16.36
CA SER A 84 -12.00 -8.25 -17.48
C SER A 84 -11.76 -6.77 -17.16
N SER A 85 -10.58 -6.31 -17.59
CA SER A 85 -9.95 -4.99 -17.56
C SER A 85 -10.73 -3.81 -18.17
N LYS A 86 -12.04 -3.95 -18.40
CA LYS A 86 -12.85 -2.96 -19.11
C LYS A 86 -13.79 -2.12 -18.24
N VAL A 87 -13.99 -2.48 -16.97
CA VAL A 87 -14.78 -1.65 -16.05
C VAL A 87 -13.84 -0.69 -15.35
N LYS A 88 -13.97 0.63 -15.65
CA LYS A 88 -13.30 1.68 -14.86
C LYS A 88 -13.64 1.47 -13.40
N SER A 89 -12.64 1.11 -12.61
CA SER A 89 -12.86 0.94 -11.18
C SER A 89 -13.20 2.29 -10.54
N ASN A 90 -13.81 2.24 -9.37
CA ASN A 90 -14.04 3.48 -8.62
C ASN A 90 -12.72 4.17 -8.24
N LEU A 91 -11.63 3.40 -8.11
CA LEU A 91 -10.29 3.94 -7.92
C LEU A 91 -9.85 4.72 -9.16
N ASP A 92 -9.98 4.16 -10.37
CA ASP A 92 -9.65 4.90 -11.59
C ASP A 92 -10.36 6.25 -11.67
N LYS A 93 -11.64 6.32 -11.29
CA LYS A 93 -12.41 7.58 -11.29
C LYS A 93 -11.84 8.60 -10.29
N ILE A 94 -11.49 8.14 -9.09
CA ILE A 94 -10.88 9.00 -8.06
C ILE A 94 -9.51 9.48 -8.53
N GLY A 95 -8.65 8.57 -9.00
CA GLY A 95 -7.31 8.90 -9.47
C GLY A 95 -7.31 9.84 -10.68
N LEU A 96 -8.16 9.59 -11.69
CA LEU A 96 -8.30 10.44 -12.87
C LEU A 96 -8.93 11.82 -12.59
N SER A 97 -9.43 12.05 -11.38
CA SER A 97 -9.87 13.38 -10.97
C SER A 97 -8.69 14.33 -10.80
N PHE A 98 -7.51 13.85 -10.37
CA PHE A 98 -6.30 14.65 -10.17
C PHE A 98 -5.15 14.28 -11.14
N ALA A 99 -5.20 13.11 -11.76
CA ALA A 99 -4.18 12.63 -12.69
C ALA A 99 -4.64 12.67 -14.15
N GLY A 100 -3.67 12.61 -15.07
CA GLY A 100 -3.94 12.62 -16.51
C GLY A 100 -4.25 11.25 -17.11
N LYS A 101 -3.75 10.17 -16.48
CA LYS A 101 -3.81 8.82 -17.07
C LYS A 101 -3.69 7.71 -16.01
N VAL A 102 -4.34 6.58 -16.26
CA VAL A 102 -4.08 5.30 -15.56
C VAL A 102 -2.92 4.60 -16.28
N LEU A 103 -1.81 4.36 -15.59
CA LEU A 103 -0.66 3.65 -16.17
C LEU A 103 -0.83 2.14 -16.06
N TYR A 104 -1.26 1.66 -14.90
CA TYR A 104 -1.61 0.26 -14.67
C TYR A 104 -2.55 0.09 -13.47
N ARG A 105 -2.99 -1.14 -13.26
CA ARG A 105 -3.73 -1.59 -12.08
C ARG A 105 -3.02 -2.81 -11.50
N ASN A 106 -3.13 -3.01 -10.19
CA ASN A 106 -2.52 -4.19 -9.56
C ASN A 106 -3.12 -5.53 -10.02
N ASN A 107 -4.27 -5.51 -10.71
CA ASN A 107 -4.88 -6.68 -11.34
C ASN A 107 -4.53 -6.84 -12.82
N ASP A 108 -3.75 -5.92 -13.40
CA ASP A 108 -3.28 -6.09 -14.76
C ASP A 108 -2.30 -7.27 -14.81
N LEU A 109 -2.44 -8.09 -15.85
CA LEU A 109 -1.55 -9.19 -16.12
C LEU A 109 -0.34 -8.69 -16.91
N HIS A 110 0.83 -9.21 -16.59
CA HIS A 110 2.01 -9.01 -17.44
C HIS A 110 1.77 -9.59 -18.83
N ASN A 111 2.29 -8.96 -19.87
CA ASN A 111 2.02 -9.38 -21.24
C ASN A 111 2.60 -10.77 -21.56
N ASP A 112 3.71 -11.15 -20.91
CA ASP A 112 4.29 -12.48 -21.02
C ASP A 112 3.93 -13.33 -19.80
N GLN A 113 2.81 -14.06 -19.88
CA GLN A 113 2.41 -14.97 -18.81
C GLN A 113 3.31 -16.21 -18.72
N THR A 114 4.08 -16.55 -19.76
CA THR A 114 5.03 -17.66 -19.68
C THR A 114 6.20 -17.29 -18.78
N GLU A 115 6.67 -16.05 -18.84
CA GLU A 115 7.65 -15.50 -17.90
C GLU A 115 7.12 -15.53 -16.45
N VAL A 116 5.87 -15.09 -16.24
CA VAL A 116 5.22 -15.14 -14.92
C VAL A 116 5.16 -16.56 -14.39
N ASP A 117 4.63 -17.50 -15.17
CA ASP A 117 4.47 -18.89 -14.77
C ASP A 117 5.81 -19.55 -14.45
N SER A 118 6.86 -19.25 -15.22
CA SER A 118 8.22 -19.72 -14.96
C SER A 118 8.76 -19.23 -13.62
N VAL A 119 8.62 -17.93 -13.32
CA VAL A 119 9.04 -17.34 -12.05
C VAL A 119 8.24 -17.90 -10.88
N VAL A 120 6.91 -18.00 -11.01
CA VAL A 120 6.04 -18.57 -9.98
C VAL A 120 6.41 -20.02 -9.72
N LEU A 121 6.61 -20.84 -10.76
CA LEU A 121 7.00 -22.24 -10.63
C LEU A 121 8.31 -22.38 -9.87
N LYS A 122 9.33 -21.59 -10.23
CA LYS A 122 10.63 -21.57 -9.56
C LYS A 122 10.49 -21.21 -8.08
N ILE A 123 9.72 -20.17 -7.76
CA ILE A 123 9.43 -19.78 -6.37
C ILE A 123 8.79 -20.94 -5.62
N MET A 124 7.69 -21.49 -6.16
CA MET A 124 6.91 -22.55 -5.50
C MET A 124 7.73 -23.82 -5.27
N GLN A 125 8.59 -24.22 -6.20
CA GLN A 125 9.49 -25.38 -6.03
C GLN A 125 10.52 -25.18 -4.91
N GLY A 126 10.89 -23.92 -4.61
CA GLY A 126 11.82 -23.56 -3.55
C GLY A 126 11.21 -23.48 -2.14
N LEU A 127 9.89 -23.45 -2.01
CA LEU A 127 9.23 -23.26 -0.71
C LEU A 127 9.17 -24.56 0.10
N LYS A 128 10.01 -24.66 1.14
CA LYS A 128 10.01 -25.78 2.10
C LYS A 128 9.57 -25.34 3.50
N THR A 129 9.80 -24.08 3.82
CA THR A 129 9.58 -23.46 5.13
C THR A 129 8.97 -22.07 4.98
N LYS A 130 8.41 -21.55 6.08
CA LYS A 130 7.92 -20.16 6.16
C LYS A 130 9.04 -19.14 5.95
N LYS A 131 10.27 -19.49 6.33
CA LYS A 131 11.46 -18.66 6.07
C LYS A 131 11.74 -18.52 4.58
N ASP A 132 11.42 -19.54 3.78
CA ASP A 132 11.58 -19.47 2.32
C ASP A 132 10.59 -18.48 1.70
N VAL A 133 9.36 -18.40 2.23
CA VAL A 133 8.41 -17.32 1.85
C VAL A 133 8.99 -15.97 2.22
N LEU A 134 9.53 -15.83 3.43
CA LEU A 134 10.33 -14.69 3.86
C LEU A 134 11.73 -14.62 3.22
N ALA A 135 12.00 -15.34 2.14
CA ALA A 135 13.22 -15.18 1.36
C ALA A 135 12.93 -14.99 -0.14
N ILE A 136 11.65 -14.99 -0.56
CA ILE A 136 11.27 -14.75 -1.97
C ILE A 136 11.83 -13.40 -2.43
N GLU A 137 12.55 -13.45 -3.55
CA GLU A 137 13.06 -12.30 -4.28
C GLU A 137 12.75 -12.46 -5.78
N ILE A 138 12.56 -11.34 -6.46
CA ILE A 138 12.50 -11.28 -7.92
C ILE A 138 13.56 -10.28 -8.36
N GLU A 139 14.49 -10.70 -9.21
CA GLU A 139 15.62 -9.87 -9.68
C GLU A 139 16.41 -9.21 -8.52
N ASN A 140 16.72 -9.98 -7.47
CA ASN A 140 17.39 -9.52 -6.23
C ASN A 140 16.61 -8.45 -5.45
N ILE A 141 15.34 -8.25 -5.76
CA ILE A 141 14.43 -7.42 -4.98
C ILE A 141 13.61 -8.36 -4.11
N ARG A 142 13.92 -8.35 -2.81
CA ARG A 142 13.13 -9.02 -1.79
C ARG A 142 11.67 -8.60 -1.91
N ILE A 143 10.72 -9.52 -1.90
CA ILE A 143 9.26 -9.22 -1.89
C ILE A 143 8.46 -10.09 -0.94
N GLY A 144 9.03 -11.19 -0.45
CA GLY A 144 8.25 -12.21 0.23
C GLY A 144 7.78 -11.86 1.64
N ASP A 145 8.33 -10.85 2.32
CA ASP A 145 7.71 -10.27 3.51
C ASP A 145 6.41 -9.52 3.16
N LEU A 146 6.36 -8.82 2.02
CA LEU A 146 5.10 -8.25 1.52
C LEU A 146 4.07 -9.35 1.23
N VAL A 147 4.50 -10.46 0.64
CA VAL A 147 3.65 -11.65 0.42
C VAL A 147 3.17 -12.22 1.75
N TYR A 148 4.08 -12.38 2.72
CA TYR A 148 3.78 -12.93 4.04
C TYR A 148 2.78 -12.06 4.79
N ASP A 149 3.03 -10.75 4.90
CA ASP A 149 2.15 -9.79 5.57
C ASP A 149 0.77 -9.73 4.89
N THR A 150 0.74 -9.78 3.56
CA THR A 150 -0.52 -9.83 2.80
C THR A 150 -1.28 -11.10 3.14
N TYR A 151 -0.60 -12.25 3.20
CA TYR A 151 -1.22 -13.51 3.58
C TYR A 151 -1.83 -13.44 4.98
N LEU A 152 -1.08 -12.99 6.00
CA LEU A 152 -1.60 -12.90 7.37
C LEU A 152 -2.84 -11.99 7.45
N ARG A 153 -2.76 -10.82 6.82
CA ARG A 153 -3.82 -9.81 6.85
C ARG A 153 -5.13 -10.34 6.27
N TYR A 154 -5.06 -11.15 5.23
CA TYR A 154 -6.22 -11.47 4.41
C TYR A 154 -6.67 -12.93 4.44
N ALA A 155 -5.78 -13.86 4.77
CA ALA A 155 -6.15 -15.23 5.12
C ALA A 155 -6.74 -15.31 6.53
N ASN A 156 -6.59 -14.27 7.35
CA ASN A 156 -6.95 -14.24 8.78
C ASN A 156 -6.34 -15.44 9.54
N LYS A 157 -5.06 -15.72 9.27
CA LYS A 157 -4.29 -16.79 9.89
C LYS A 157 -3.09 -16.20 10.61
N PRO A 158 -2.68 -16.76 11.77
CA PRO A 158 -1.55 -16.26 12.55
C PRO A 158 -0.19 -16.52 11.88
N GLN A 159 -0.15 -17.39 10.87
CA GLN A 159 1.06 -17.78 10.15
C GLN A 159 0.72 -18.23 8.72
N VAL A 160 1.72 -18.14 7.83
CA VAL A 160 1.59 -18.68 6.47
C VAL A 160 1.49 -20.21 6.49
N ASP A 161 0.55 -20.75 5.73
CA ASP A 161 0.42 -22.18 5.42
C ASP A 161 0.89 -22.43 3.98
N LEU A 162 1.95 -23.23 3.83
CA LEU A 162 2.55 -23.53 2.53
C LEU A 162 1.65 -24.39 1.63
N LYS A 163 0.66 -25.09 2.21
CA LYS A 163 -0.29 -25.92 1.47
C LYS A 163 -1.52 -25.15 1.02
N ASP A 164 -1.69 -23.91 1.48
CA ASP A 164 -2.84 -23.10 1.14
C ASP A 164 -2.73 -22.56 -0.30
N PRO A 165 -3.69 -22.88 -1.20
CA PRO A 165 -3.70 -22.37 -2.57
C PRO A 165 -3.72 -20.83 -2.66
N TYR A 166 -4.16 -20.14 -1.61
CA TYR A 166 -4.13 -18.69 -1.54
C TYR A 166 -2.69 -18.14 -1.57
N LEU A 167 -1.72 -18.83 -0.98
CA LEU A 167 -0.31 -18.42 -1.02
C LEU A 167 0.20 -18.37 -2.46
N ARG A 168 -0.08 -19.41 -3.26
CA ARG A 168 0.28 -19.43 -4.69
C ARG A 168 -0.38 -18.28 -5.44
N THR A 169 -1.64 -17.98 -5.15
CA THR A 169 -2.37 -16.86 -5.76
C THR A 169 -1.71 -15.52 -5.44
N LEU A 170 -1.29 -15.30 -4.19
CA LEU A 170 -0.58 -14.08 -3.80
C LEU A 170 0.79 -13.97 -4.47
N ILE A 171 1.52 -15.08 -4.61
CA ILE A 171 2.82 -15.10 -5.31
C ILE A 171 2.62 -14.72 -6.78
N GLU A 172 1.65 -15.33 -7.47
CA GLU A 172 1.34 -15.02 -8.88
C GLU A 172 0.91 -13.55 -9.07
N GLN A 173 0.07 -13.02 -8.18
CA GLN A 173 -0.28 -11.60 -8.18
C GLN A 173 0.95 -10.72 -7.97
N SER A 174 1.83 -11.09 -7.04
CA SER A 174 3.06 -10.33 -6.76
C SER A 174 3.98 -10.29 -7.97
N VAL A 175 4.14 -11.41 -8.68
CA VAL A 175 4.97 -11.50 -9.89
C VAL A 175 4.38 -10.64 -11.01
N ASN A 176 3.05 -10.69 -11.23
CA ASN A 176 2.40 -9.82 -12.20
C ASN A 176 2.58 -8.33 -11.86
N ILE A 177 2.26 -7.93 -10.62
CA ILE A 177 2.43 -6.54 -10.15
C ILE A 177 3.88 -6.09 -10.35
N PHE A 178 4.85 -6.95 -10.03
CA PHE A 178 6.27 -6.67 -10.19
C PHE A 178 6.63 -6.32 -11.64
N PHE A 179 6.31 -7.20 -12.59
CA PHE A 179 6.67 -6.98 -14.00
C PHE A 179 5.89 -5.83 -14.63
N VAL A 180 4.58 -5.72 -14.36
CA VAL A 180 3.77 -4.61 -14.86
C VAL A 180 4.30 -3.29 -14.34
N CYS A 181 4.51 -3.15 -13.02
CA CYS A 181 5.03 -1.92 -12.42
C CYS A 181 6.42 -1.56 -12.97
N LYS A 182 7.34 -2.54 -13.03
CA LYS A 182 8.69 -2.36 -13.60
C LYS A 182 8.63 -1.83 -15.04
N ASN A 183 7.78 -2.42 -15.88
CA ASN A 183 7.62 -2.00 -17.26
C ASN A 183 7.07 -0.58 -17.36
N GLN A 184 6.09 -0.22 -16.53
CA GLN A 184 5.50 1.12 -16.52
C GLN A 184 6.47 2.19 -16.02
N ILE A 185 7.27 1.89 -14.99
CA ILE A 185 8.33 2.77 -14.50
C ILE A 185 9.30 3.13 -15.62
N LYS A 186 9.75 2.11 -16.38
CA LYS A 186 10.66 2.28 -17.51
C LYS A 186 10.01 3.02 -18.68
N LEU A 187 8.81 2.62 -19.09
CA LEU A 187 8.10 3.17 -20.25
C LEU A 187 7.77 4.66 -20.08
N HIS A 188 7.42 5.06 -18.87
CA HIS A 188 6.90 6.40 -18.59
C HIS A 188 7.89 7.35 -17.90
N HIS A 189 9.17 6.96 -17.78
CA HIS A 189 10.20 7.75 -17.11
C HIS A 189 9.69 8.30 -15.76
N VAL A 190 9.31 7.37 -14.87
CA VAL A 190 8.80 7.73 -13.55
C VAL A 190 9.91 8.37 -12.73
N THR A 191 9.65 9.57 -12.20
CA THR A 191 10.63 10.42 -11.52
C THR A 191 10.36 10.57 -10.03
N ALA A 192 9.14 10.25 -9.57
CA ALA A 192 8.82 10.05 -8.17
C ALA A 192 7.60 9.13 -8.02
N LEU A 193 7.49 8.50 -6.85
CA LEU A 193 6.30 7.75 -6.42
C LEU A 193 5.66 8.42 -5.21
N VAL A 194 4.33 8.57 -5.24
CA VAL A 194 3.51 8.98 -4.09
C VAL A 194 2.54 7.86 -3.75
N THR A 195 2.59 7.34 -2.53
CA THR A 195 1.83 6.16 -2.10
C THR A 195 1.26 6.32 -0.69
N SER A 196 0.23 5.55 -0.31
CA SER A 196 -0.23 5.57 1.08
C SER A 196 0.68 4.75 1.99
N TYR A 197 0.96 3.51 1.64
CA TYR A 197 1.71 2.57 2.48
C TYR A 197 2.90 1.97 1.74
N CYS A 198 3.81 1.35 2.50
CA CYS A 198 4.96 0.62 1.95
C CYS A 198 4.87 -0.90 2.20
N THR A 199 3.78 -1.36 2.80
CA THR A 199 3.52 -2.76 3.16
C THR A 199 2.59 -3.42 2.15
N TYR A 200 2.51 -4.76 2.23
CA TYR A 200 1.68 -5.61 1.37
C TYR A 200 2.05 -5.54 -0.12
N ILE A 201 1.62 -6.55 -0.89
CA ILE A 201 1.98 -6.65 -2.31
C ILE A 201 1.43 -5.47 -3.14
N TYR A 202 0.31 -4.90 -2.70
CA TYR A 202 -0.42 -3.85 -3.43
C TYR A 202 0.21 -2.46 -3.33
N HIS A 203 1.03 -2.21 -2.30
CA HIS A 203 1.71 -0.92 -2.11
C HIS A 203 3.23 -1.11 -2.18
N GLY A 204 3.76 -2.09 -1.44
CA GLY A 204 5.20 -2.25 -1.23
C GLY A 204 6.01 -2.64 -2.46
N ILE A 205 5.43 -3.35 -3.44
CA ILE A 205 6.18 -3.75 -4.65
C ILE A 205 6.61 -2.52 -5.46
N ALA A 206 5.69 -1.58 -5.69
CA ALA A 206 6.00 -0.33 -6.39
C ALA A 206 7.04 0.51 -5.64
N VAL A 207 6.95 0.54 -4.31
CA VAL A 207 7.94 1.21 -3.44
C VAL A 207 9.33 0.63 -3.64
N ARG A 208 9.49 -0.70 -3.58
CA ARG A 208 10.79 -1.36 -3.73
C ARG A 208 11.38 -1.14 -5.12
N LEU A 209 10.57 -1.29 -6.16
CA LEU A 209 11.00 -1.04 -7.53
C LEU A 209 11.49 0.41 -7.70
N CYS A 210 10.78 1.40 -7.16
CA CYS A 210 11.22 2.79 -7.24
C CYS A 210 12.53 3.02 -6.47
N LEU A 211 12.64 2.53 -5.22
CA LEU A 211 13.83 2.73 -4.39
C LEU A 211 15.09 2.11 -5.01
N VAL A 212 14.99 0.90 -5.57
CA VAL A 212 16.12 0.22 -6.23
C VAL A 212 16.56 0.99 -7.49
N ASN A 213 15.61 1.60 -8.20
CA ASN A 213 15.90 2.48 -9.34
C ASN A 213 16.27 3.92 -8.93
N LYS A 214 16.52 4.19 -7.63
CA LYS A 214 16.84 5.51 -7.09
C LYS A 214 15.79 6.59 -7.40
N ILE A 215 14.54 6.16 -7.60
CA ILE A 215 13.37 7.04 -7.74
C ILE A 215 12.88 7.38 -6.32
N PRO A 216 12.76 8.67 -5.97
CA PRO A 216 12.28 9.08 -4.64
C PRO A 216 10.84 8.63 -4.41
N VAL A 217 10.58 8.10 -3.22
CA VAL A 217 9.27 7.63 -2.78
C VAL A 217 8.77 8.45 -1.60
N TYR A 218 7.52 8.89 -1.68
CA TYR A 218 6.83 9.66 -0.65
C TYR A 218 5.59 8.89 -0.18
N SER A 219 5.56 8.52 1.10
CA SER A 219 4.40 7.92 1.75
C SER A 219 3.59 8.97 2.51
N ILE A 220 2.25 8.82 2.54
CA ILE A 220 1.35 9.68 3.33
C ILE A 220 0.61 8.93 4.44
N GLY A 221 0.93 7.65 4.66
CA GLY A 221 0.26 6.77 5.62
C GLY A 221 0.84 6.84 7.04
N ALA A 222 1.88 7.63 7.25
CA ALA A 222 2.45 7.86 8.57
C ALA A 222 1.52 8.76 9.42
N TYR A 223 1.10 8.31 10.60
CA TYR A 223 0.29 9.14 11.50
C TYR A 223 1.03 10.36 12.06
N TYR A 224 2.35 10.29 12.17
CA TYR A 224 3.19 11.32 12.80
C TYR A 224 3.81 12.31 11.78
N SER A 225 3.53 12.17 10.47
CA SER A 225 4.05 13.09 9.46
C SER A 225 3.07 13.24 8.29
N LEU A 226 2.89 14.46 7.80
CA LEU A 226 2.03 14.71 6.63
C LEU A 226 2.52 13.99 5.37
N VAL A 227 3.84 13.95 5.18
CA VAL A 227 4.53 13.27 4.07
C VAL A 227 5.85 12.72 4.61
N HIS A 228 6.09 11.42 4.40
CA HIS A 228 7.31 10.72 4.77
C HIS A 228 8.10 10.36 3.52
N LYS A 229 9.36 10.81 3.42
CA LYS A 229 10.26 10.34 2.35
C LYS A 229 10.84 8.99 2.76
N VAL A 230 10.49 7.96 2.02
CA VAL A 230 10.90 6.57 2.30
C VAL A 230 12.37 6.39 1.95
N LEU A 231 13.10 5.69 2.81
CA LEU A 231 14.51 5.38 2.63
C LEU A 231 14.68 3.94 2.11
N ASP A 232 15.76 3.69 1.37
CA ASP A 232 16.09 2.34 0.87
C ASP A 232 16.52 1.40 2.01
N ILE A 233 17.28 1.92 2.99
CA ILE A 233 17.71 1.17 4.18
C ILE A 233 16.55 0.71 5.07
N TYR A 234 15.41 1.40 5.00
CA TYR A 234 14.22 1.10 5.78
C TYR A 234 12.98 1.47 4.95
N PRO A 235 12.56 0.58 4.02
CA PRO A 235 11.51 0.85 3.04
C PRO A 235 10.11 0.74 3.67
N SER A 236 9.86 1.55 4.69
CA SER A 236 8.63 1.60 5.48
C SER A 236 7.99 2.97 5.39
N HIS A 237 6.68 3.00 5.61
CA HIS A 237 5.95 4.24 5.83
C HIS A 237 6.07 4.71 7.30
N ALA A 238 6.53 3.82 8.19
CA ALA A 238 6.80 4.12 9.59
C ALA A 238 8.23 4.65 9.79
N ASN A 239 8.52 5.26 10.94
CA ASN A 239 9.88 5.64 11.31
C ASN A 239 10.69 4.38 11.59
N ASP A 240 12.01 4.49 11.42
CA ASP A 240 12.92 3.41 11.76
C ASP A 240 12.97 3.21 13.27
N HIS A 241 12.11 2.32 13.76
CA HIS A 241 11.95 2.03 15.17
C HIS A 241 13.19 1.34 15.77
N PHE A 242 14.08 0.76 14.95
CA PHE A 242 15.37 0.24 15.44
C PHE A 242 16.26 1.36 15.99
N LEU A 243 16.04 2.60 15.56
CA LEU A 243 16.78 3.77 16.06
C LEU A 243 16.22 4.36 17.34
N PHE A 244 14.98 4.02 17.74
CA PHE A 244 14.30 4.70 18.85
C PHE A 244 15.07 4.58 20.16
N HIS A 245 15.60 3.40 20.50
CA HIS A 245 16.39 3.22 21.71
C HIS A 245 17.68 4.05 21.70
N LYS A 246 18.36 4.11 20.55
CA LYS A 246 19.58 4.92 20.38
C LYS A 246 19.26 6.42 20.50
N GLN A 247 18.20 6.87 19.83
CA GLN A 247 17.74 8.26 19.87
C GLN A 247 17.29 8.65 21.28
N PHE A 248 16.57 7.78 21.97
CA PHE A 248 16.11 8.01 23.33
C PHE A 248 17.26 8.26 24.31
N LYS A 249 18.36 7.47 24.21
CA LYS A 249 19.56 7.65 25.04
C LYS A 249 20.29 8.99 24.81
N GLN A 250 20.01 9.67 23.70
CA GLN A 250 20.61 10.97 23.38
C GLN A 250 19.80 12.15 23.94
N LEU A 251 18.62 11.89 24.51
CA LEU A 251 17.78 12.93 25.11
C LEU A 251 18.34 13.36 26.47
N SER A 252 18.51 14.66 26.66
CA SER A 252 18.98 15.23 27.94
C SER A 252 17.98 15.07 29.08
N ASN A 253 16.70 14.86 28.77
CA ASN A 253 15.59 14.73 29.71
C ASN A 253 14.95 13.33 29.71
N GLY A 254 15.70 12.29 29.32
CA GLY A 254 15.18 10.92 29.22
C GLY A 254 14.55 10.39 30.51
N GLU A 255 15.15 10.65 31.67
CA GLU A 255 14.61 10.22 32.97
C GLU A 255 13.27 10.87 33.31
N GLU A 256 13.13 12.17 33.03
CA GLU A 256 11.87 12.91 33.21
C GLU A 256 10.77 12.38 32.29
N LEU A 257 11.11 12.09 31.04
CA LEU A 257 10.19 11.50 30.08
C LEU A 257 9.72 10.12 30.54
N LEU A 258 10.61 9.26 31.04
CA LEU A 258 10.24 7.96 31.60
C LEU A 258 9.32 8.11 32.80
N LYS A 259 9.64 9.00 33.73
CA LYS A 259 8.80 9.26 34.91
C LYS A 259 7.40 9.69 34.52
N THR A 260 7.28 10.52 33.47
CA THR A 260 5.99 11.02 32.98
C THR A 260 5.19 9.96 32.23
N HIS A 261 5.83 9.13 31.40
CA HIS A 261 5.15 8.23 30.47
C HIS A 261 5.00 6.79 30.96
N LYS A 262 5.83 6.35 31.91
CA LYS A 262 5.76 5.00 32.49
C LYS A 262 4.38 4.70 33.09
N PRO A 263 3.75 5.59 33.89
CA PRO A 263 2.42 5.32 34.42
C PRO A 263 1.36 5.17 33.32
N LEU A 264 1.45 5.92 32.22
CA LEU A 264 0.54 5.78 31.08
C LEU A 264 0.70 4.42 30.39
N PHE A 265 1.93 3.96 30.25
CA PHE A 265 2.22 2.64 29.69
C PHE A 265 1.73 1.51 30.61
N GLU A 266 1.93 1.61 31.91
CA GLU A 266 1.49 0.61 32.91
C GLU A 266 -0.04 0.47 32.93
N LYS A 267 -0.79 1.58 32.86
CA LYS A 267 -2.25 1.58 32.72
C LYS A 267 -2.76 0.75 31.56
N ARG A 268 -2.01 0.66 30.45
CA ARG A 268 -2.40 -0.18 29.30
C ARG A 268 -2.41 -1.67 29.66
N PHE A 269 -1.50 -2.13 30.52
CA PHE A 269 -1.47 -3.51 31.01
C PHE A 269 -2.49 -3.78 32.12
N GLU A 270 -2.95 -2.75 32.81
CA GLU A 270 -4.16 -2.79 33.64
C GLU A 270 -5.44 -2.86 32.78
N GLY A 271 -5.28 -2.72 31.46
CA GLY A 271 -6.31 -2.86 30.46
C GLY A 271 -7.09 -1.59 30.15
N ILE A 272 -6.60 -0.43 30.60
CA ILE A 272 -7.18 0.87 30.28
C ILE A 272 -6.91 1.20 28.81
N ILE A 273 -7.95 1.60 28.10
CA ILE A 273 -7.87 2.02 26.69
C ILE A 273 -7.33 3.45 26.62
N ASP A 274 -6.21 3.63 25.93
CA ASP A 274 -5.58 4.94 25.71
C ASP A 274 -5.57 5.32 24.22
N SER A 275 -4.98 6.47 23.89
CA SER A 275 -4.85 6.94 22.50
C SER A 275 -4.18 5.95 21.54
N ALA A 276 -3.28 5.07 22.02
CA ALA A 276 -2.59 4.10 21.18
C ALA A 276 -3.45 2.85 20.92
N THR A 277 -4.41 2.54 21.79
CA THR A 277 -5.35 1.42 21.63
C THR A 277 -6.79 1.88 21.38
N ALA A 278 -7.02 3.18 21.11
CA ALA A 278 -8.35 3.76 20.94
C ALA A 278 -9.17 3.16 19.77
N TYR A 279 -8.51 2.45 18.86
CA TYR A 279 -9.17 1.72 17.77
C TYR A 279 -9.69 0.33 18.19
N MET A 280 -9.29 -0.18 19.35
CA MET A 280 -9.70 -1.48 19.85
C MET A 280 -11.09 -1.36 20.48
N LYS A 281 -12.02 -2.26 20.10
CA LYS A 281 -13.37 -2.32 20.69
C LYS A 281 -13.34 -2.81 22.14
N GLU A 282 -12.35 -3.62 22.48
CA GLU A 282 -12.16 -4.20 23.81
C GLU A 282 -10.66 -4.28 24.12
N SER A 283 -10.32 -4.09 25.39
CA SER A 283 -8.98 -4.24 25.92
C SER A 283 -8.49 -5.69 25.82
N ALA A 284 -7.24 -5.87 25.38
CA ALA A 284 -6.62 -7.19 25.35
C ALA A 284 -6.26 -7.74 26.75
N PHE A 285 -6.32 -6.91 27.80
CA PHE A 285 -5.82 -7.28 29.15
C PHE A 285 -6.90 -7.35 30.22
N SER A 286 -8.01 -6.60 30.09
CA SER A 286 -9.05 -6.51 31.13
C SER A 286 -10.48 -6.80 30.65
N GLY A 287 -10.68 -6.98 29.34
CA GLY A 287 -12.01 -7.05 28.74
C GLY A 287 -12.80 -5.73 28.82
N GLU A 288 -12.16 -4.63 29.21
CA GLU A 288 -12.77 -3.30 29.22
C GLU A 288 -13.19 -2.90 27.80
N VAL A 289 -14.46 -2.53 27.63
CA VAL A 289 -15.02 -2.15 26.34
C VAL A 289 -14.80 -0.66 26.07
N ASN A 290 -14.38 -0.36 24.84
CA ASN A 290 -14.24 1.01 24.38
C ASN A 290 -15.60 1.66 24.15
N ARG A 291 -16.03 2.48 25.11
CA ARG A 291 -17.33 3.14 25.08
C ARG A 291 -17.48 4.12 23.91
N GLU A 292 -16.39 4.67 23.39
CA GLU A 292 -16.42 5.57 22.23
C GLU A 292 -16.75 4.84 20.93
N LEU A 293 -16.51 3.53 20.89
CA LEU A 293 -16.79 2.67 19.73
C LEU A 293 -18.10 1.89 19.85
N ASN A 294 -18.86 2.08 20.93
CA ASN A 294 -20.15 1.42 21.11
C ASN A 294 -21.13 1.82 19.98
N GLY A 295 -21.63 0.82 19.25
CA GLY A 295 -22.56 1.02 18.13
C GLY A 295 -21.89 1.37 16.80
N ILE A 296 -20.56 1.40 16.73
CA ILE A 296 -19.80 1.52 15.48
C ILE A 296 -19.46 0.10 14.99
N GLU A 297 -20.15 -0.35 13.93
CA GLU A 297 -19.90 -1.65 13.28
C GLU A 297 -18.57 -1.66 12.53
#